data_AF-A0A832AK12-F1
#
_entry.id   AF-A0A832AK12-F1
#
_cell.length_a   1.000
_cell.length_b   1.000
_cell.length_c   1.000
_cell.angle_alpha   90.00
_cell.angle_beta   90.00
_cell.angle_gamma   90.00
#
_symmetry.space_group_name_H-M   'P 1'
#
loop_
_entity.id
_entity.type
_entity.pdbx_description
1 polymer ?
#
loop_
_entity_poly.entity_id
_entity_poly.type
_entity_poly.pdbx_seq_one_letter_code
_entity_poly.pdbx_strand_id
1 'polypeptide(L)'
;MPHPSSFAASTISPTNNFAYGANIGWMDWRGDAGTNGVVIGEFVVSGHIYAANVGWINLGSGSPTNGIQYTNNSANDFGVNHLGDGRLRGFGYGANIGWVNFEPTGDPRINLLTGIFSGYACSTNCGWISLSNAQAFIKTDFCVAGTDTDDEGIADAWELQRADPVVSGAKPDGVGCRCVGHQLAARSGQS
;
A
#
# COMPACT_ATOMS: atom_id res chain seq x y z
N MET A 1 14.87 -6.82 22.38
CA MET A 1 15.31 -7.11 21.01
C MET A 1 14.06 -7.05 20.16
N PRO A 2 13.78 -5.94 19.45
CA PRO A 2 12.64 -5.88 18.55
C PRO A 2 12.94 -6.71 17.32
N HIS A 3 11.98 -7.52 16.94
CA HIS A 3 12.08 -8.48 15.86
C HIS A 3 12.18 -7.75 14.51
N PRO A 4 12.99 -8.23 13.56
CA PRO A 4 12.87 -7.77 12.18
C PRO A 4 11.43 -8.09 11.75
N SER A 5 10.65 -7.06 11.47
CA SER A 5 9.38 -7.21 10.76
C SER A 5 9.72 -7.75 9.37
N SER A 6 9.74 -9.08 9.23
CA SER A 6 9.73 -9.69 7.92
C SER A 6 8.44 -9.24 7.25
N PHE A 7 8.52 -8.68 6.03
CA PHE A 7 7.31 -8.53 5.22
C PHE A 7 6.84 -9.95 4.86
N ALA A 8 6.04 -10.53 5.74
CA ALA A 8 5.45 -11.84 5.61
C ALA A 8 4.19 -11.70 4.74
N ALA A 9 4.30 -12.15 3.48
CA ALA A 9 3.24 -12.25 2.50
C ALA A 9 2.63 -10.92 2.01
N SER A 10 2.32 -10.89 0.71
CA SER A 10 1.52 -9.82 0.10
C SER A 10 0.13 -9.73 0.77
N THR A 11 -0.30 -8.50 1.02
CA THR A 11 -1.66 -8.17 1.50
C THR A 11 -2.75 -8.30 0.43
N ILE A 12 -2.34 -8.53 -0.82
CA ILE A 12 -3.25 -8.61 -1.96
C ILE A 12 -3.96 -9.96 -1.96
N SER A 13 -5.25 -9.90 -2.20
CA SER A 13 -6.13 -11.06 -2.20
C SER A 13 -5.68 -12.11 -3.21
N PRO A 14 -5.54 -13.39 -2.82
CA PRO A 14 -5.12 -14.45 -3.74
C PRO A 14 -6.15 -14.73 -4.85
N THR A 15 -7.39 -14.26 -4.70
CA THR A 15 -8.45 -14.40 -5.73
C THR A 15 -8.60 -13.19 -6.63
N ASN A 16 -8.17 -12.01 -6.17
CA ASN A 16 -8.39 -10.73 -6.84
C ASN A 16 -7.09 -9.92 -6.80
N ASN A 17 -6.10 -10.39 -7.54
CA ASN A 17 -4.74 -9.86 -7.58
C ASN A 17 -4.35 -9.25 -8.94
N PHE A 18 -5.21 -9.35 -9.94
CA PHE A 18 -4.88 -8.90 -11.29
C PHE A 18 -5.50 -7.53 -11.62
N ALA A 19 -4.70 -6.71 -12.28
CA ALA A 19 -5.15 -5.53 -13.02
C ALA A 19 -4.71 -5.61 -14.48
N TYR A 20 -5.33 -4.78 -15.31
CA TYR A 20 -5.03 -4.71 -16.74
C TYR A 20 -4.90 -3.26 -17.20
N GLY A 21 -3.87 -3.00 -18.00
CA GLY A 21 -3.74 -1.75 -18.75
C GLY A 21 -3.42 -2.03 -20.21
N ALA A 22 -4.00 -1.25 -21.12
CA ALA A 22 -3.94 -1.52 -22.56
C ALA A 22 -2.50 -1.65 -23.10
N ASN A 23 -1.57 -0.85 -22.57
CA ASN A 23 -0.18 -0.81 -23.05
C ASN A 23 0.80 -1.56 -22.15
N ILE A 24 0.32 -2.18 -21.06
CA ILE A 24 1.14 -2.91 -20.09
C ILE A 24 0.73 -4.38 -19.95
N GLY A 25 -0.48 -4.73 -20.39
CA GLY A 25 -1.04 -6.06 -20.27
C GLY A 25 -1.53 -6.37 -18.86
N TRP A 26 -1.52 -7.67 -18.53
CA TRP A 26 -1.88 -8.18 -17.22
C TRP A 26 -0.77 -7.92 -16.21
N MET A 27 -1.17 -7.48 -15.02
CA MET A 27 -0.29 -7.21 -13.89
C MET A 27 -0.76 -7.99 -12.68
N ASP A 28 0.11 -8.80 -12.10
CA ASP A 28 -0.08 -9.51 -10.84
C ASP A 28 0.47 -8.66 -9.67
N TRP A 29 -0.44 -8.16 -8.84
CA TRP A 29 -0.10 -7.37 -7.66
C TRP A 29 0.39 -8.21 -6.49
N ARG A 30 0.21 -9.53 -6.55
CA ARG A 30 0.77 -10.47 -5.59
C ARG A 30 2.17 -10.94 -6.01
N GLY A 31 2.60 -10.63 -7.23
CA GLY A 31 3.93 -10.93 -7.74
C GLY A 31 4.18 -12.43 -7.87
N ASP A 32 5.14 -12.94 -7.09
CA ASP A 32 5.48 -14.37 -7.01
C ASP A 32 4.61 -15.14 -5.98
N ALA A 33 3.41 -14.62 -5.69
CA ALA A 33 2.42 -15.17 -4.78
C ALA A 33 2.81 -15.28 -3.29
N GLY A 34 4.04 -14.89 -2.89
CA GLY A 34 4.55 -15.17 -1.54
C GLY A 34 5.44 -14.11 -0.90
N THR A 35 6.42 -13.54 -1.60
CA THR A 35 7.52 -12.82 -0.92
C THR A 35 7.69 -11.39 -1.39
N ASN A 36 7.50 -11.13 -2.69
CA ASN A 36 7.82 -9.83 -3.28
C ASN A 36 6.59 -8.98 -3.60
N GLY A 37 5.39 -9.55 -3.49
CA GLY A 37 4.14 -8.90 -3.86
C GLY A 37 3.82 -7.64 -3.06
N VAL A 38 2.83 -6.90 -3.53
CA VAL A 38 2.45 -5.61 -2.94
C VAL A 38 1.95 -5.77 -1.50
N VAL A 39 2.40 -4.87 -0.64
CA VAL A 39 1.96 -4.74 0.75
C VAL A 39 1.34 -3.36 0.93
N ILE A 40 0.08 -3.33 1.38
CA ILE A 40 -0.61 -2.10 1.74
C ILE A 40 -0.41 -1.86 3.23
N GLY A 41 0.44 -0.87 3.55
CA GLY A 41 0.60 -0.37 4.91
C GLY A 41 -0.33 0.80 5.22
N GLU A 42 -0.36 1.20 6.49
CA GLU A 42 -1.17 2.31 6.97
C GLU A 42 -0.81 3.65 6.31
N PHE A 43 0.48 3.90 6.06
CA PHE A 43 0.99 5.15 5.50
C PHE A 43 1.69 5.01 4.14
N VAL A 44 2.20 3.80 3.84
CA VAL A 44 2.97 3.52 2.62
C VAL A 44 2.56 2.19 2.01
N VAL A 45 2.76 2.09 0.71
CA VAL A 45 2.70 0.85 -0.05
C VAL A 45 4.13 0.42 -0.37
N SER A 46 4.38 -0.88 -0.34
CA SER A 46 5.70 -1.45 -0.63
C SER A 46 5.58 -2.72 -1.47
N GLY A 47 6.73 -3.25 -1.87
CA GLY A 47 6.82 -4.46 -2.66
C GLY A 47 6.67 -4.19 -4.15
N HIS A 48 6.36 -5.25 -4.91
CA HIS A 48 6.46 -5.24 -6.35
C HIS A 48 5.20 -5.79 -7.02
N ILE A 49 4.84 -5.15 -8.13
CA ILE A 49 3.89 -5.68 -9.10
C ILE A 49 4.69 -6.41 -10.18
N TYR A 50 4.25 -7.61 -10.56
CA TYR A 50 4.80 -8.32 -11.71
C TYR A 50 3.91 -8.11 -12.93
N ALA A 51 4.49 -7.77 -14.07
CA ALA A 51 3.78 -7.68 -15.34
C ALA A 51 4.59 -8.40 -16.41
N ALA A 52 4.01 -9.42 -17.04
CA ALA A 52 4.75 -10.29 -17.97
C ALA A 52 5.41 -9.52 -19.12
N ASN A 53 4.80 -8.40 -19.55
CA ASN A 53 5.27 -7.60 -20.67
C ASN A 53 6.38 -6.61 -20.31
N VAL A 54 6.51 -6.24 -19.03
CA VAL A 54 7.38 -5.12 -18.60
C VAL A 54 8.21 -5.43 -17.36
N GLY A 55 8.12 -6.65 -16.81
CA GLY A 55 8.84 -7.08 -15.64
C GLY A 55 8.27 -6.51 -14.33
N TRP A 56 9.17 -6.25 -13.39
CA TRP A 56 8.82 -5.81 -12.04
C TRP A 56 8.65 -4.30 -11.95
N ILE A 57 7.66 -3.87 -11.17
CA ILE A 57 7.39 -2.47 -10.83
C ILE A 57 7.46 -2.36 -9.30
N ASN A 58 8.44 -1.63 -8.80
CA ASN A 58 8.66 -1.38 -7.38
C ASN A 58 7.76 -0.23 -6.91
N LEU A 59 6.93 -0.47 -5.88
CA LEU A 59 6.05 0.54 -5.28
C LEU A 59 6.67 1.25 -4.07
N GLY A 60 7.89 0.87 -3.68
CA GLY A 60 8.65 1.46 -2.58
C GLY A 60 9.21 0.39 -1.63
N SER A 61 10.15 0.82 -0.80
CA SER A 61 10.89 -0.04 0.13
C SER A 61 10.08 -0.50 1.35
N GLY A 62 9.01 0.21 1.69
CA GLY A 62 8.27 0.09 2.95
C GLY A 62 8.91 0.86 4.10
N SER A 63 10.02 1.54 3.86
CA SER A 63 10.78 2.27 4.89
C SER A 63 11.17 3.64 4.34
N PRO A 64 10.23 4.61 4.34
CA PRO A 64 10.52 5.97 3.91
C PRO A 64 11.57 6.62 4.82
N THR A 65 12.36 7.53 4.26
CA THR A 65 13.52 8.13 4.96
C THR A 65 13.13 8.88 6.24
N ASN A 66 11.94 9.47 6.26
CA ASN A 66 11.42 10.19 7.43
C ASN A 66 10.62 9.30 8.40
N GLY A 67 10.52 7.99 8.14
CA GLY A 67 9.74 7.04 8.95
C GLY A 67 8.21 7.12 8.78
N ILE A 68 7.71 8.05 7.96
CA ILE A 68 6.29 8.35 7.83
C ILE A 68 5.76 8.00 6.43
N GLN A 69 6.27 8.70 5.41
CA GLN A 69 5.82 8.62 4.02
C GLN A 69 6.98 8.95 3.09
N TYR A 70 7.01 8.34 1.90
CA TYR A 70 8.02 8.67 0.90
C TYR A 70 7.88 10.14 0.52
N THR A 71 8.97 10.89 0.66
CA THR A 71 9.01 12.29 0.25
C THR A 71 8.98 12.42 -1.27
N ASN A 72 9.35 11.36 -2.00
CA ASN A 72 9.34 11.29 -3.46
C ASN A 72 10.17 12.41 -4.10
N ASN A 73 11.27 12.82 -3.46
CA ASN A 73 12.18 13.87 -3.93
C ASN A 73 13.53 13.32 -4.43
N SER A 74 13.74 12.00 -4.35
CA SER A 74 15.00 11.36 -4.74
C SER A 74 14.79 9.92 -5.20
N ALA A 75 15.78 9.38 -5.91
CA ALA A 75 15.78 7.98 -6.35
C ALA A 75 15.96 6.96 -5.21
N ASN A 76 16.31 7.42 -4.01
CA ASN A 76 16.49 6.56 -2.83
C ASN A 76 15.28 6.62 -1.88
N ASP A 77 14.39 7.59 -2.06
CA ASP A 77 13.17 7.79 -1.25
C ASP A 77 11.97 8.01 -2.15
N PHE A 78 11.58 6.95 -2.85
CA PHE A 78 10.39 6.94 -3.71
C PHE A 78 9.45 5.81 -3.32
N GLY A 79 8.18 6.01 -3.63
CA GLY A 79 7.17 4.99 -3.49
C GLY A 79 5.77 5.58 -3.49
N VAL A 80 4.81 4.68 -3.30
CA VAL A 80 3.40 5.01 -3.19
C VAL A 80 3.03 5.17 -1.72
N ASN A 81 2.50 6.34 -1.38
CA ASN A 81 1.96 6.69 -0.08
C ASN A 81 0.47 6.37 -0.03
N HIS A 82 0.02 5.86 1.11
CA HIS A 82 -1.39 5.76 1.46
C HIS A 82 -1.75 6.90 2.40
N LEU A 83 -2.75 7.70 2.03
CA LEU A 83 -3.10 8.93 2.76
C LEU A 83 -4.05 8.69 3.95
N GLY A 84 -4.32 7.43 4.30
CA GLY A 84 -5.20 7.06 5.42
C GLY A 84 -6.70 7.06 5.07
N ASP A 85 -7.12 7.79 4.02
CA ASP A 85 -8.50 7.86 3.53
C ASP A 85 -8.76 6.98 2.29
N GLY A 86 -7.84 6.06 1.99
CA GLY A 86 -7.88 5.21 0.82
C GLY A 86 -7.15 5.79 -0.39
N ARG A 87 -6.82 7.08 -0.45
CA ARG A 87 -6.08 7.64 -1.59
C ARG A 87 -4.64 7.15 -1.63
N LEU A 88 -4.19 6.84 -2.84
CA LEU A 88 -2.81 6.47 -3.14
C LEU A 88 -2.11 7.60 -3.88
N ARG A 89 -0.91 8.01 -3.45
CA ARG A 89 -0.15 9.09 -4.11
C ARG A 89 1.34 8.75 -4.22
N GLY A 90 2.04 9.32 -5.19
CA GLY A 90 3.49 9.13 -5.35
C GLY A 90 3.83 8.29 -6.57
N PHE A 91 4.91 7.52 -6.50
CA PHE A 91 5.49 6.90 -7.68
C PHE A 91 5.87 5.43 -7.46
N GLY A 92 5.58 4.60 -8.46
CA GLY A 92 6.23 3.31 -8.66
C GLY A 92 7.28 3.40 -9.77
N TYR A 93 8.23 2.47 -9.80
CA TYR A 93 9.29 2.42 -10.80
C TYR A 93 9.42 1.03 -11.40
N GLY A 94 9.31 0.93 -12.73
CA GLY A 94 9.61 -0.29 -13.48
C GLY A 94 10.81 -0.09 -14.40
N ALA A 95 11.81 -0.95 -14.35
CA ALA A 95 13.04 -0.79 -15.13
C ALA A 95 12.81 -0.68 -16.65
N ASN A 96 11.75 -1.30 -17.16
CA ASN A 96 11.43 -1.30 -18.59
C ASN A 96 10.43 -0.21 -19.01
N ILE A 97 9.76 0.44 -18.05
CA ILE A 97 8.68 1.41 -18.33
C ILE A 97 8.89 2.77 -17.65
N GLY A 98 9.91 2.91 -16.80
CA GLY A 98 10.16 4.10 -16.01
C GLY A 98 9.12 4.28 -14.90
N TRP A 99 8.79 5.55 -14.64
CA TRP A 99 7.90 5.95 -13.56
C TRP A 99 6.44 5.63 -13.86
N VAL A 100 5.74 5.16 -12.83
CA VAL A 100 4.29 5.00 -12.76
C VAL A 100 3.78 5.94 -11.68
N ASN A 101 3.02 6.94 -12.07
CA ASN A 101 2.54 8.00 -11.21
C ASN A 101 1.13 7.69 -10.69
N PHE A 102 0.97 7.78 -9.37
CA PHE A 102 -0.29 7.69 -8.66
C PHE A 102 -0.75 9.12 -8.35
N GLU A 103 -1.40 9.75 -9.34
CA GLU A 103 -1.69 11.18 -9.30
C GLU A 103 -3.17 11.52 -9.05
N PRO A 104 -3.49 12.77 -8.68
CA PRO A 104 -4.87 13.19 -8.43
C PRO A 104 -5.83 13.00 -9.61
N THR A 105 -5.36 13.10 -10.86
CA THR A 105 -6.21 13.00 -12.05
C THR A 105 -6.79 11.61 -12.25
N GLY A 106 -5.96 10.56 -12.12
CA GLY A 106 -6.43 9.18 -12.18
C GLY A 106 -7.10 8.72 -10.88
N ASP A 107 -6.87 9.47 -9.81
CA ASP A 107 -7.41 9.28 -8.47
C ASP A 107 -7.39 7.82 -7.96
N PRO A 108 -6.21 7.17 -7.94
CA PRO A 108 -6.09 5.80 -7.49
C PRO A 108 -6.43 5.71 -5.99
N ARG A 109 -7.33 4.78 -5.65
CA ARG A 109 -7.89 4.63 -4.30
C ARG A 109 -8.12 3.18 -3.92
N ILE A 110 -8.14 2.93 -2.62
CA ILE A 110 -8.62 1.71 -1.98
C ILE A 110 -9.91 2.05 -1.24
N ASN A 111 -10.99 1.33 -1.50
CA ASN A 111 -12.16 1.39 -0.65
C ASN A 111 -11.85 0.64 0.66
N LEU A 112 -11.67 1.37 1.75
CA LEU A 112 -11.24 0.78 3.03
C LEU A 112 -12.26 -0.20 3.62
N LEU A 113 -13.53 -0.13 3.23
CA LEU A 113 -14.54 -1.09 3.67
C LEU A 113 -14.50 -2.39 2.89
N THR A 114 -14.10 -2.38 1.61
CA THR A 114 -14.13 -3.59 0.76
C THR A 114 -12.74 -4.11 0.38
N GLY A 115 -11.71 -3.30 0.57
CA GLY A 115 -10.35 -3.52 0.08
C GLY A 115 -10.19 -3.37 -1.43
N ILE A 116 -11.25 -3.01 -2.17
CA ILE A 116 -11.23 -2.95 -3.64
C ILE A 116 -10.56 -1.67 -4.11
N PHE A 117 -9.66 -1.81 -5.09
CA PHE A 117 -8.98 -0.68 -5.70
C PHE A 117 -9.86 -0.03 -6.78
N SER A 118 -9.63 1.24 -7.05
CA SER A 118 -10.31 2.02 -8.09
C SER A 118 -9.40 3.12 -8.62
N GLY A 119 -9.82 3.74 -9.72
CA GLY A 119 -9.05 4.78 -10.40
C GLY A 119 -7.93 4.23 -11.28
N TYR A 120 -7.02 5.13 -11.64
CA TYR A 120 -5.96 4.89 -12.61
C TYR A 120 -4.60 5.40 -12.10
N ALA A 121 -3.56 4.66 -12.41
CA ALA A 121 -2.19 5.18 -12.41
C ALA A 121 -1.81 5.57 -13.84
N CYS A 122 -0.81 6.43 -14.03
CA CYS A 122 -0.34 6.81 -15.36
C CYS A 122 1.17 6.62 -15.50
N SER A 123 1.63 6.31 -16.71
CA SER A 123 3.04 6.29 -17.06
C SER A 123 3.20 6.96 -18.42
N THR A 124 4.29 7.69 -18.62
CA THR A 124 4.61 8.28 -19.93
C THR A 124 4.79 7.22 -21.01
N ASN A 125 5.20 6.01 -20.61
CA ASN A 125 5.53 4.92 -21.54
C ASN A 125 4.37 3.92 -21.72
N CYS A 126 3.44 3.86 -20.76
CA CYS A 126 2.31 2.92 -20.79
C CYS A 126 0.93 3.60 -20.78
N GLY A 127 0.86 4.93 -20.73
CA GLY A 127 -0.41 5.65 -20.61
C GLY A 127 -1.15 5.32 -19.30
N TRP A 128 -2.49 5.31 -19.37
CA TRP A 128 -3.34 5.03 -18.22
C TRP A 128 -3.43 3.53 -17.91
N ILE A 129 -3.28 3.19 -16.63
CA ILE A 129 -3.28 1.83 -16.09
C ILE A 129 -4.46 1.73 -15.11
N SER A 130 -5.45 0.90 -15.44
CA SER A 130 -6.67 0.73 -14.64
C SER A 130 -6.40 -0.15 -13.42
N LEU A 131 -6.80 0.28 -12.23
CA LEU A 131 -6.70 -0.55 -11.01
C LEU A 131 -7.92 -1.44 -10.77
N SER A 132 -9.01 -1.13 -11.46
CA SER A 132 -10.23 -1.94 -11.48
C SER A 132 -10.98 -1.71 -12.78
N ASN A 133 -11.54 -2.77 -13.36
CA ASN A 133 -12.43 -2.74 -14.50
C ASN A 133 -13.41 -3.92 -14.45
N ALA A 134 -14.27 -4.05 -15.46
CA ALA A 134 -15.31 -5.08 -15.50
C ALA A 134 -14.76 -6.53 -15.60
N GLN A 135 -13.51 -6.71 -16.02
CA GLN A 135 -12.87 -8.02 -16.19
C GLN A 135 -11.98 -8.40 -15.00
N ALA A 136 -11.32 -7.42 -14.38
CA ALA A 136 -10.38 -7.63 -13.30
C ALA A 136 -10.31 -6.42 -12.37
N PHE A 137 -10.17 -6.71 -11.09
CA PHE A 137 -9.94 -5.72 -10.05
C PHE A 137 -8.99 -6.28 -9.01
N ILE A 138 -8.23 -5.37 -8.42
CA ILE A 138 -7.34 -5.68 -7.31
C ILE A 138 -8.13 -5.52 -6.01
N LYS A 139 -7.88 -6.41 -5.05
CA LYS A 139 -8.39 -6.30 -3.70
C LYS A 139 -7.25 -6.55 -2.70
N THR A 140 -7.22 -5.77 -1.63
CA THR A 140 -6.42 -6.07 -0.44
C THR A 140 -7.31 -6.73 0.62
N ASP A 141 -6.82 -7.77 1.29
CA ASP A 141 -7.58 -8.47 2.35
C ASP A 141 -7.46 -7.74 3.70
N PHE A 142 -6.31 -7.13 3.97
CA PHE A 142 -6.00 -6.37 5.17
C PHE A 142 -4.89 -5.36 4.89
N CYS A 143 -4.78 -4.33 5.73
CA CYS A 143 -3.64 -3.41 5.69
C CYS A 143 -2.75 -3.66 6.90
N VAL A 144 -1.44 -3.57 6.69
CA VAL A 144 -0.44 -3.71 7.75
C VAL A 144 -0.43 -2.40 8.55
N ALA A 145 -0.45 -2.52 9.89
CA ALA A 145 -0.28 -1.38 10.77
C ALA A 145 1.09 -0.73 10.54
N GLY A 146 1.23 0.56 10.82
CA GLY A 146 2.57 1.16 10.88
C GLY A 146 3.45 0.47 11.93
N THR A 147 4.78 0.59 11.79
CA THR A 147 5.72 0.15 12.82
C THR A 147 5.39 0.85 14.14
N ASP A 148 5.36 0.09 15.21
CA ASP A 148 5.13 0.50 16.60
C ASP A 148 6.31 -0.05 17.39
N THR A 149 7.32 0.80 17.64
CA THR A 149 8.62 0.37 18.16
C THR A 149 8.59 0.06 19.65
N ASP A 150 7.69 0.68 20.40
CA ASP A 150 7.53 0.52 21.85
C ASP A 150 6.29 -0.30 22.27
N ASP A 151 5.57 -0.86 21.30
CA ASP A 151 4.44 -1.79 21.46
C ASP A 151 3.25 -1.19 22.24
N GLU A 152 3.03 0.13 22.15
CA GLU A 152 1.96 0.82 22.88
C GLU A 152 0.64 0.95 22.10
N GLY A 153 0.59 0.41 20.89
CA GLY A 153 -0.58 0.39 20.01
C GLY A 153 -0.71 1.64 19.14
N ILE A 154 0.34 2.45 19.04
CA ILE A 154 0.44 3.65 18.22
C ILE A 154 1.63 3.46 17.29
N ALA A 155 1.43 3.71 15.99
CA ALA A 155 2.53 3.61 15.04
C ALA A 155 3.48 4.81 15.17
N ASP A 156 4.79 4.59 15.11
CA ASP A 156 5.86 5.59 15.13
C ASP A 156 5.55 6.77 14.17
N ALA A 157 5.05 6.45 12.97
CA ALA A 157 4.69 7.43 11.96
C ALA A 157 3.57 8.38 12.40
N TRP A 158 2.61 7.89 13.19
CA TRP A 158 1.55 8.71 13.77
C TRP A 158 2.12 9.64 14.84
N GLU A 159 2.99 9.13 15.70
CA GLU A 159 3.61 9.89 16.79
C GLU A 159 4.43 11.06 16.25
N LEU A 160 5.23 10.80 15.21
CA LEU A 160 6.03 11.80 14.51
C LEU A 160 5.17 12.87 13.81
N GLN A 161 3.97 12.53 13.33
CA GLN A 161 3.07 13.50 12.69
C GLN A 161 2.36 14.44 13.69
N ARG A 162 2.22 14.04 14.95
CA ARG A 162 1.37 14.76 15.93
C ARG A 162 2.09 15.31 17.15
N ALA A 163 3.37 14.98 17.34
CA ALA A 163 4.27 15.62 18.30
C ALA A 163 3.63 15.93 19.67
N ASP A 164 3.24 14.88 20.39
CA ASP A 164 3.20 14.88 21.85
C ASP A 164 3.88 13.59 22.34
N PRO A 165 5.19 13.62 22.66
CA PRO A 165 6.01 12.43 22.92
C PRO A 165 5.72 11.71 24.26
N VAL A 166 4.58 11.98 24.90
CA VAL A 166 4.25 11.50 26.27
C VAL A 166 2.76 11.14 26.46
N VAL A 167 1.94 11.06 25.41
CA VAL A 167 0.56 10.61 25.59
C VAL A 167 0.50 9.09 25.42
N SER A 168 0.75 8.38 26.52
CA SER A 168 0.28 7.01 26.73
C SER A 168 -1.25 6.99 26.72
N GLY A 169 -1.81 7.06 25.52
CA GLY A 169 -3.24 7.20 25.30
C GLY A 169 -3.63 6.37 24.09
N ALA A 170 -4.42 5.34 24.35
CA ALA A 170 -4.96 4.45 23.33
C ALA A 170 -5.35 5.21 22.05
N LYS A 171 -4.84 4.74 20.91
CA LYS A 171 -5.21 5.17 19.57
C LYS A 171 -6.72 5.50 19.51
N PRO A 172 -7.13 6.74 19.15
CA PRO A 172 -8.53 7.03 18.94
C PRO A 172 -9.10 6.03 17.92
N ASP A 173 -10.23 5.44 18.26
CA ASP A 173 -10.89 4.43 17.47
C ASP A 173 -11.24 4.97 16.07
N GLY A 174 -10.41 4.61 15.09
CA GLY A 174 -10.64 5.00 13.69
C GLY A 174 -9.50 5.74 13.00
N VAL A 175 -8.37 6.01 13.67
CA VAL A 175 -7.22 6.65 13.01
C VAL A 175 -6.24 5.61 12.48
N GLY A 176 -6.69 4.77 11.56
CA GLY A 176 -5.81 3.83 10.86
C GLY A 176 -6.51 3.07 9.76
N CYS A 177 -5.75 2.63 8.76
CA CYS A 177 -6.25 1.90 7.60
C CYS A 177 -6.81 0.52 8.05
N ARG A 178 -8.07 0.46 8.48
CA ARG A 178 -8.73 -0.77 8.92
C ARG A 178 -9.51 -1.38 7.75
N CYS A 179 -8.82 -2.12 6.88
CA CYS A 179 -9.49 -3.01 5.92
C CYS A 179 -10.08 -4.26 6.62
N VAL A 180 -11.01 -4.93 5.93
CA VAL A 180 -11.99 -5.96 6.38
C VAL A 180 -11.48 -6.97 7.42
N GLY A 181 -10.21 -7.40 7.35
CA GLY A 181 -9.64 -8.39 8.28
C GLY A 181 -9.53 -7.97 9.75
N HIS A 182 -9.40 -6.68 10.05
CA HIS A 182 -9.19 -6.20 11.43
C HIS A 182 -10.50 -5.96 12.21
N GLN A 183 -11.67 -6.02 11.57
CA GLN A 183 -12.96 -5.74 12.21
C GLN A 183 -13.59 -6.96 12.90
N LEU A 184 -13.19 -8.19 12.55
CA LEU A 184 -13.78 -9.40 13.12
C LEU A 184 -13.13 -9.83 14.44
N ALA A 185 -11.85 -9.53 14.67
CA ALA A 185 -11.15 -9.87 15.91
C ALA A 185 -11.51 -8.94 17.09
N ALA A 186 -11.97 -7.72 16.82
CA ALA A 186 -12.31 -6.75 17.87
C ALA A 186 -13.73 -6.93 18.46
N ARG A 187 -14.57 -7.81 17.87
CA ARG A 187 -15.95 -8.06 18.36
C ARG A 187 -16.15 -9.43 19.00
N SER A 188 -15.17 -10.33 18.96
CA SER A 188 -15.30 -11.68 19.55
C SER A 188 -14.84 -11.79 21.02
N GLY A 189 -14.47 -10.66 21.66
CA GLY A 189 -13.93 -10.63 23.02
C GLY A 189 -14.82 -9.99 24.08
N GLN A 190 -16.08 -9.64 23.77
CA GLN A 190 -17.04 -9.16 24.77
C GLN A 190 -18.27 -10.09 24.82
N SER A 191 -18.17 -11.15 25.61
CA SER A 191 -19.30 -11.75 26.33
C SER A 191 -18.85 -12.22 27.69
#